data_AF-A0A357V797-F1
#
_entry.id   AF-A0A357V797-F1
#
_cell.length_a   1.000
_cell.length_b   1.000
_cell.length_c   1.000
_cell.angle_alpha   90.00
_cell.angle_beta   90.00
_cell.angle_gamma   90.00
#
_symmetry.space_group_name_H-M   'P 1'
#
loop_
_entity.id
_entity.type
_entity.pdbx_description
1 polymer ?
#
loop_
_entity_poly.entity_id
_entity_poly.type
_entity_poly.pdbx_seq_one_letter_code
_entity_poly.pdbx_strand_id
1 'polypeptide(L)'
;DLKNHRFIDYIDELVAIPAVRWMSDVLRDQNIVFRSTSLVAQYHAAAAGMGISMQPTFVADQDPRLERVLADRLCVKRDFWLSIHDDLEHIPRIRNVHTFLKTLIKDNAEFLNGGLDAGAA
;
A
#
# COMPACT_ATOMS: atom_id res chain seq x y z
N ASP A 1 -17.32 5.40 -14.76
CA ASP A 1 -16.91 6.50 -13.86
C ASP A 1 -15.43 6.81 -14.01
N LEU A 2 -14.54 5.88 -13.63
CA LEU A 2 -13.08 6.13 -13.61
C LEU A 2 -12.36 6.39 -14.96
N LYS A 3 -12.99 6.18 -16.11
CA LYS A 3 -12.34 6.23 -17.44
C LYS A 3 -11.71 7.59 -17.79
N ASN A 4 -12.23 8.69 -17.26
CA ASN A 4 -11.76 10.05 -17.56
C ASN A 4 -10.88 10.65 -16.45
N HIS A 5 -10.51 9.87 -15.44
CA HIS A 5 -9.69 10.34 -14.33
C HIS A 5 -8.19 10.19 -14.63
N ARG A 6 -7.40 11.02 -13.95
CA ARG A 6 -5.93 10.94 -13.97
C ARG A 6 -5.48 9.97 -12.89
N PHE A 7 -4.49 9.16 -13.20
CA PHE A 7 -3.97 8.13 -12.31
C PHE A 7 -2.48 8.32 -12.04
N ILE A 8 -2.06 7.84 -10.88
CA ILE A 8 -0.68 7.76 -10.42
C ILE A 8 -0.39 6.28 -10.19
N ASP A 9 0.71 5.79 -10.76
CA ASP A 9 1.07 4.37 -10.66
C ASP A 9 2.60 4.18 -10.57
N TYR A 10 3.04 2.94 -10.59
CA TYR A 10 4.45 2.59 -10.69
C TYR A 10 5.00 2.78 -12.10
N ILE A 11 6.32 2.92 -12.22
CA ILE A 11 7.00 2.89 -13.53
C ILE A 11 6.85 1.50 -14.17
N ASP A 12 6.76 1.46 -15.50
CA ASP A 12 6.55 0.21 -16.25
C ASP A 12 7.79 -0.70 -16.25
N GLU A 13 8.99 -0.10 -16.31
CA GLU A 13 10.29 -0.78 -16.28
C GLU A 13 10.91 -0.60 -14.89
N LEU A 14 11.33 -1.70 -14.24
CA LEU A 14 11.82 -1.81 -12.83
C LEU A 14 10.78 -2.03 -11.72
N VAL A 15 9.71 -2.76 -11.99
CA VAL A 15 9.01 -3.50 -10.92
C VAL A 15 9.24 -4.99 -11.14
N ALA A 16 10.35 -5.50 -10.58
CA ALA A 16 10.68 -6.94 -10.56
C ALA A 16 9.70 -7.78 -9.71
N ILE A 17 8.64 -7.18 -9.17
CA ILE A 17 7.68 -7.80 -8.28
C ILE A 17 6.27 -7.53 -8.82
N PRO A 18 5.68 -8.46 -9.60
CA PRO A 18 4.29 -8.37 -10.08
C PRO A 18 3.29 -8.00 -8.97
N ALA A 19 3.59 -8.37 -7.72
CA ALA A 19 2.80 -8.07 -6.54
C ALA A 19 2.64 -6.58 -6.20
N VAL A 20 3.23 -5.65 -6.96
CA VAL A 20 3.09 -4.19 -6.77
C VAL A 20 2.21 -3.52 -7.84
N ARG A 21 1.89 -4.21 -8.95
CA ARG A 21 1.13 -3.66 -10.08
C ARG A 21 -0.39 -3.71 -9.83
N TRP A 22 -0.87 -2.96 -8.85
CA TRP A 22 -2.23 -3.11 -8.33
C TRP A 22 -3.30 -2.45 -9.20
N MET A 23 -2.95 -1.33 -9.83
CA MET A 23 -3.92 -0.54 -10.57
C MET A 23 -4.27 -1.19 -11.91
N SER A 24 -3.30 -1.79 -12.60
CA SER A 24 -3.55 -2.51 -13.87
C SER A 24 -4.39 -3.78 -13.72
N ASP A 25 -4.37 -4.41 -12.54
CA ASP A 25 -5.19 -5.59 -12.25
C ASP A 25 -6.68 -5.24 -12.19
N VAL A 26 -6.99 -4.00 -11.82
CA VAL A 26 -8.36 -3.50 -11.62
C VAL A 26 -8.85 -2.65 -12.79
N LEU A 27 -7.96 -1.87 -13.42
CA LEU A 27 -8.31 -0.92 -14.48
C LEU A 27 -7.39 -1.09 -15.69
N ARG A 28 -7.98 -1.39 -16.85
CA ARG A 28 -7.30 -1.30 -18.16
C ARG A 28 -7.49 0.10 -18.75
N ASP A 29 -6.53 0.53 -19.58
CA ASP A 29 -6.52 1.84 -20.28
C ASP A 29 -6.64 3.05 -19.35
N GLN A 30 -5.58 3.28 -18.57
CA GLN A 30 -5.54 4.37 -17.60
C GLN A 30 -4.76 5.58 -18.14
N ASN A 31 -5.31 6.78 -17.92
CA ASN A 31 -4.57 8.02 -18.12
C ASN A 31 -3.58 8.24 -16.96
N ILE A 32 -2.46 7.51 -16.99
CA ILE A 32 -1.38 7.66 -15.99
C ILE A 32 -0.63 8.96 -16.26
N VAL A 33 -0.72 9.92 -15.34
CA VAL A 33 -0.08 11.24 -15.46
C VAL A 33 1.23 11.35 -14.67
N PHE A 34 1.49 10.41 -13.76
CA PHE A 34 2.72 10.36 -12.98
C PHE A 34 3.06 8.91 -12.62
N ARG A 35 4.35 8.58 -12.68
CA ARG A 35 4.87 7.28 -12.32
C ARG A 35 6.08 7.38 -11.39
N SER A 36 6.17 6.49 -10.41
CA SER A 36 7.32 6.41 -9.49
C SER A 36 7.47 5.04 -8.87
N THR A 37 8.70 4.60 -8.55
CA THR A 37 8.95 3.39 -7.75
C THR A 37 8.68 3.60 -6.26
N SER A 38 8.49 4.84 -5.81
CA SER A 38 8.30 5.18 -4.40
C SER A 38 6.82 5.39 -4.09
N LEU A 39 6.28 4.55 -3.21
CA LEU A 39 4.93 4.71 -2.69
C LEU A 39 4.74 6.08 -2.00
N VAL A 40 5.77 6.57 -1.32
CA VAL A 40 5.76 7.89 -0.67
C VAL A 40 5.65 9.03 -1.70
N ALA A 41 6.34 8.92 -2.82
CA ALA A 41 6.24 9.90 -3.89
C ALA A 41 4.83 9.89 -4.54
N GLN A 42 4.27 8.70 -4.75
CA GLN A 42 2.91 8.54 -5.26
C GLN A 42 1.87 9.12 -4.29
N TYR A 43 2.03 8.85 -2.98
CA TYR A 43 1.18 9.40 -1.92
C TYR A 43 1.17 10.93 -1.94
N HIS A 44 2.36 11.57 -1.97
CA HIS A 44 2.44 13.02 -2.01
C HIS A 44 1.90 13.62 -3.31
N ALA A 45 2.07 12.95 -4.46
CA ALA A 45 1.48 13.38 -5.72
C ALA A 45 -0.05 13.34 -5.66
N ALA A 46 -0.64 12.30 -5.08
CA ALA A 46 -2.08 12.18 -4.87
C ALA A 46 -2.60 13.26 -3.91
N ALA A 47 -1.93 13.46 -2.78
CA ALA A 47 -2.29 14.48 -1.79
C ALA A 47 -2.13 15.92 -2.32
N ALA A 48 -1.31 16.12 -3.34
CA ALA A 48 -1.20 17.38 -4.08
C ALA A 48 -2.25 17.52 -5.21
N GLY A 49 -3.18 16.59 -5.34
CA GLY A 49 -4.28 16.64 -6.32
C GLY A 49 -3.88 16.24 -7.75
N MET A 50 -2.76 15.55 -7.93
CA MET A 50 -2.28 15.16 -9.27
C MET A 50 -3.16 14.07 -9.92
N GLY A 51 -3.75 13.19 -9.12
CA GLY A 51 -4.60 12.10 -9.61
C GLY A 51 -4.96 11.08 -8.54
N ILE A 52 -5.61 9.99 -8.96
CA ILE A 52 -5.98 8.86 -8.11
C ILE A 52 -4.80 7.89 -8.00
N SER A 53 -4.50 7.43 -6.80
CA SER A 53 -3.44 6.43 -6.54
C SER A 53 -3.96 5.33 -5.61
N MET A 54 -3.42 4.12 -5.75
CA MET A 54 -3.66 3.06 -4.76
C MET A 54 -2.67 3.19 -3.61
N GLN A 55 -3.20 3.36 -2.40
CA GLN A 55 -2.40 3.55 -1.18
C GLN A 55 -2.84 2.58 -0.08
N PRO A 56 -1.94 2.16 0.82
CA PRO A 56 -2.33 1.46 2.03
C PRO A 56 -3.23 2.35 2.88
N THR A 57 -4.34 1.77 3.34
CA THR A 57 -5.37 2.45 4.17
C THR A 57 -4.76 3.08 5.41
N PHE A 58 -3.91 2.34 6.13
CA PHE A 58 -3.23 2.81 7.34
C PHE A 58 -2.31 4.03 7.12
N VAL A 59 -1.99 4.40 5.89
CA VAL A 59 -1.28 5.67 5.56
C VAL A 59 -2.28 6.72 5.09
N ALA A 60 -3.10 6.38 4.10
CA ALA A 60 -3.95 7.35 3.42
C ALA A 60 -5.12 7.86 4.28
N ASP A 61 -5.70 7.02 5.14
CA ASP A 61 -6.87 7.38 5.96
C ASP A 61 -6.54 8.45 7.01
N GLN A 62 -5.26 8.62 7.33
CA GLN A 62 -4.80 9.63 8.28
C GLN A 62 -4.55 11.00 7.63
N ASP A 63 -4.58 11.10 6.29
CA ASP A 63 -4.35 12.36 5.58
C ASP A 63 -5.68 12.98 5.13
N PRO A 64 -6.12 14.09 5.75
CA PRO A 64 -7.38 14.75 5.39
C PRO A 64 -7.37 15.37 3.98
N ARG A 65 -6.22 15.39 3.30
CA ARG A 65 -6.11 15.83 1.89
C ARG A 65 -6.48 14.72 0.91
N LEU A 66 -6.61 13.48 1.37
CA LEU A 66 -6.96 12.32 0.58
C LEU A 66 -8.39 11.89 0.88
N GLU A 67 -9.08 11.44 -0.16
CA GLU A 67 -10.42 10.88 -0.05
C GLU A 67 -10.42 9.48 -0.67
N ARG A 68 -11.03 8.52 0.02
CA ARG A 68 -11.14 7.16 -0.48
C ARG A 68 -12.20 7.10 -1.59
N VAL A 69 -11.78 6.63 -2.76
CA VAL A 69 -12.68 6.37 -3.89
C VAL A 69 -13.04 4.88 -3.97
N LEU A 70 -14.27 4.58 -4.40
CA LEU A 70 -14.78 3.21 -4.56
C LEU A 70 -14.74 2.35 -3.27
N ALA A 71 -14.88 2.96 -2.10
CA ALA A 71 -14.80 2.26 -0.80
C ALA A 71 -15.68 1.00 -0.72
N ASP A 72 -16.91 1.06 -1.23
CA ASP A 72 -17.87 -0.06 -1.17
C ASP A 72 -17.68 -1.10 -2.28
N ARG A 73 -16.79 -0.84 -3.24
CA ARG A 73 -16.66 -1.64 -4.47
C ARG A 73 -15.30 -2.30 -4.62
N LEU A 74 -14.27 -1.79 -3.95
CA LEU A 74 -12.91 -2.27 -4.11
C LEU A 74 -12.17 -2.30 -2.77
N CYS A 75 -11.76 -3.49 -2.37
CA CYS A 75 -10.81 -3.70 -1.28
C CYS A 75 -9.71 -4.63 -1.77
N VAL A 76 -8.46 -4.17 -1.67
CA VAL A 76 -7.27 -4.92 -2.08
C VAL A 76 -6.41 -5.18 -0.85
N LYS A 77 -6.17 -6.47 -0.54
CA LYS A 77 -5.33 -6.89 0.59
C LYS A 77 -3.96 -7.35 0.11
N ARG A 78 -2.94 -7.16 0.95
CA ARG A 78 -1.57 -7.61 0.71
C ARG A 78 -1.00 -8.27 1.95
N ASP A 79 -0.34 -9.39 1.73
CA ASP A 79 0.38 -10.10 2.78
C ASP A 79 1.78 -9.51 2.95
N PHE A 80 2.14 -9.22 4.19
CA PHE A 80 3.51 -8.85 4.55
C PHE A 80 4.24 -10.08 5.08
N TRP A 81 5.44 -10.30 4.58
CA TRP A 81 6.30 -11.41 4.98
C TRP A 81 7.50 -10.88 5.75
N LEU A 82 7.79 -11.49 6.89
CA LEU A 82 9.04 -11.30 7.61
C LEU A 82 9.90 -12.53 7.37
N SER A 83 11.02 -12.36 6.67
CA SER A 83 11.91 -13.45 6.28
C SER A 83 13.27 -13.32 6.96
N ILE A 84 13.86 -14.46 7.30
CA ILE A 84 15.19 -14.60 7.87
C ILE A 84 15.92 -15.70 7.11
N HIS A 85 17.20 -15.52 6.82
CA HIS A 85 18.01 -16.61 6.27
C HIS A 85 18.25 -17.65 7.37
N ASP A 86 18.07 -18.93 7.08
CA ASP A 86 18.14 -20.02 8.06
C ASP A 86 19.44 -19.98 8.88
N ASP A 87 20.59 -19.77 8.23
CA ASP A 87 21.91 -19.62 8.90
C ASP A 87 21.96 -18.49 9.96
N LEU A 88 21.10 -17.47 9.85
CA LEU A 88 21.06 -16.33 10.76
C LEU A 88 20.04 -16.48 11.89
N GLU A 89 19.09 -17.43 11.78
CA GLU A 89 18.00 -17.62 12.75
C GLU A 89 18.52 -17.89 14.17
N HIS A 90 19.64 -18.60 14.27
CA HIS A 90 20.22 -18.96 15.55
C HIS A 90 20.90 -17.78 16.25
N ILE A 91 21.27 -16.71 15.54
CA ILE A 91 21.98 -15.57 16.13
C ILE A 91 21.04 -14.80 17.08
N PRO A 92 21.35 -14.68 18.39
CA PRO A 92 20.43 -14.12 19.37
C PRO A 92 19.93 -12.70 19.04
N ARG A 93 20.81 -11.81 18.56
CA ARG A 93 20.42 -10.43 18.19
C ARG A 93 19.40 -10.39 17.06
N ILE A 94 19.52 -11.30 16.08
CA ILE A 94 18.61 -11.37 14.94
C ILE A 94 17.26 -11.93 15.39
N ARG A 95 17.28 -13.02 16.17
CA ARG A 95 16.08 -13.63 16.74
C ARG A 95 15.28 -12.66 17.62
N ASN A 96 15.98 -11.81 18.38
CA ASN A 96 15.33 -10.81 19.23
C ASN A 96 14.59 -9.76 18.38
N VAL A 97 15.23 -9.23 17.32
CA VAL A 97 14.58 -8.28 16.40
C VAL A 97 13.41 -8.95 15.67
N HIS A 98 13.59 -10.19 15.19
CA HIS A 98 12.52 -10.94 14.52
C HIS A 98 11.30 -11.13 15.43
N THR A 99 11.52 -11.55 16.68
CA THR A 99 10.45 -11.70 17.68
C THR A 99 9.79 -10.36 17.98
N PHE A 100 10.57 -9.29 18.15
CA PHE A 100 10.04 -7.95 18.38
C PHE A 100 9.15 -7.48 17.24
N LEU A 101 9.61 -7.58 15.98
CA LEU A 101 8.82 -7.18 14.82
C LEU A 101 7.55 -8.01 14.67
N LYS A 102 7.62 -9.33 14.91
CA LYS A 102 6.44 -10.21 14.87
C LYS A 102 5.39 -9.79 15.91
N THR A 103 5.81 -9.51 17.14
CA THR A 103 4.91 -9.01 18.18
C THR A 103 4.34 -7.65 17.80
N LEU A 104 5.18 -6.70 17.37
CA LEU A 104 4.74 -5.37 16.97
C LEU A 104 3.70 -5.40 15.84
N ILE A 105 3.92 -6.21 14.80
CA ILE A 105 2.97 -6.36 13.68
C ILE A 105 1.66 -6.98 14.17
N LYS A 106 1.72 -8.00 15.03
CA LYS A 106 0.54 -8.63 15.61
C LYS A 106 -0.29 -7.63 16.43
N ASP A 107 0.37 -6.86 17.29
CA ASP A 107 -0.27 -5.90 18.18
C ASP A 107 -0.88 -4.71 17.41
N ASN A 108 -0.38 -4.41 16.21
CA ASN A 108 -0.88 -3.35 15.33
C ASN A 108 -1.69 -3.89 14.14
N ALA A 109 -2.12 -5.16 14.17
CA ALA A 109 -2.77 -5.79 13.02
C ALA A 109 -4.07 -5.07 12.61
N GLU A 110 -4.85 -4.56 13.56
CA GLU A 110 -6.07 -3.80 13.28
C GLU A 110 -5.78 -2.51 12.50
N PHE A 111 -4.81 -1.72 12.99
CA PHE A 111 -4.35 -0.50 12.32
C PHE A 111 -3.85 -0.81 10.90
N LEU A 112 -2.95 -1.80 10.75
CA LEU A 112 -2.37 -2.17 9.45
C LEU A 112 -3.41 -2.70 8.45
N ASN A 113 -4.57 -3.19 8.92
CA ASN A 113 -5.67 -3.63 8.08
C ASN A 113 -6.73 -2.55 7.82
N GLY A 114 -6.48 -1.28 8.20
CA GLY A 114 -7.39 -0.17 7.94
C GLY A 114 -8.54 -0.03 8.95
N GLY A 115 -8.33 -0.45 10.20
CA GLY A 115 -9.35 -0.43 11.27
C GLY A 115 -9.89 0.96 11.69
N LEU A 116 -9.53 2.04 10.99
CA LEU A 116 -10.10 3.38 11.23
C LEU A 116 -11.54 3.52 10.70
N ASP A 117 -12.02 2.58 9.86
CA ASP A 117 -13.34 2.64 9.21
C ASP A 117 -14.38 1.61 9.72
N ALA A 118 -14.24 1.08 10.94
CA ALA A 118 -15.29 0.22 11.52
C ALA A 118 -16.59 0.97 11.89
N GLY A 119 -16.76 2.23 11.45
CA GLY A 119 -17.80 3.15 11.93
C GLY A 119 -18.54 3.97 10.87
N ALA A 120 -18.51 3.60 9.58
CA ALA A 120 -19.35 4.22 8.56
C ALA A 120 -19.95 3.14 7.65
N ALA A 121 -21.06 2.56 8.12
CA ALA A 121 -22.02 1.79 7.33
C ALA A 121 -23.29 2.62 7.15
#